data_AF-A0AAW5L9I7-F1
#
_entry.id   AF-A0AAW5L9I7-F1
#
_cell.length_a   1.000
_cell.length_b   1.000
_cell.length_c   1.000
_cell.angle_alpha   90.00
_cell.angle_beta   90.00
_cell.angle_gamma   90.00
#
_symmetry.space_group_name_H-M   'P 1'
#
loop_
_entity.id
_entity.type
_entity.pdbx_description
1 polymer ?
#
loop_
_entity_poly.entity_id
_entity_poly.type
_entity_poly.pdbx_seq_one_letter_code
_entity_poly.pdbx_strand_id
1 'polypeptide(L)' 'MILAGITYFEKENLFEYTQKLAHKFYQEDNHLKASKYFYLASKSKEKILEKEGLK' A
#
# COMPACT_ATOMS: atom_id res chain seq x y z
N MET A 1 -8.03 19.19 12.08
CA MET A 1 -6.93 19.08 11.11
C MET A 1 -5.88 18.00 11.44
N ILE A 2 -5.94 17.33 12.60
CA ILE A 2 -4.93 16.30 12.98
C ILE A 2 -5.30 14.88 12.51
N LEU A 3 -6.60 14.52 12.57
CA LEU A 3 -7.08 13.17 12.23
C LEU A 3 -6.86 12.78 10.74
N ALA A 4 -7.07 13.72 9.82
CA ALA A 4 -6.86 13.46 8.39
C ALA A 4 -5.39 13.18 8.07
N GLY A 5 -4.46 13.89 8.73
CA GLY A 5 -3.02 13.67 8.58
C GLY A 5 -2.56 12.34 9.16
N ILE A 6 -3.05 11.95 10.35
CA ILE A 6 -2.74 10.66 10.96
C ILE A 6 -3.23 9.51 10.07
N THR A 7 -4.49 9.56 9.61
CA THR A 7 -5.06 8.54 8.73
C THR A 7 -4.34 8.48 7.38
N TYR A 8 -3.86 9.61 6.86
CA TYR A 8 -3.08 9.65 5.62
C TYR A 8 -1.72 8.96 5.80
N PHE A 9 -0.98 9.38 6.84
CA PHE A 9 0.34 8.83 7.15
C PHE A 9 0.30 7.33 7.45
N GLU A 10 -0.69 6.87 8.23
CA GLU A 10 -0.87 5.43 8.50
C GLU A 10 -1.10 4.64 7.21
N LYS A 11 -1.85 5.18 6.25
CA LYS A 11 -2.13 4.51 4.98
C LYS A 11 -0.93 4.50 4.03
N GLU A 12 -0.21 5.61 3.92
CA GLU A 12 1.03 5.66 3.13
C GLU A 12 2.08 4.72 3.69
N ASN A 13 2.26 4.71 5.02
CA ASN A 13 3.20 3.81 5.67
C ASN A 13 2.79 2.34 5.46
N LEU A 14 1.48 2.04 5.53
CA LEU A 14 0.95 0.71 5.21
C LEU A 14 1.16 0.33 3.74
N PHE A 15 0.97 1.26 2.80
CA PHE A 15 1.23 1.04 1.37
C PHE A 15 2.71 0.73 1.12
N GLU A 16 3.60 1.57 1.61
CA GLU A 16 5.05 1.44 1.42
C GLU A 16 5.56 0.13 2.04
N TYR A 17 5.09 -0.22 3.24
CA TYR A 17 5.42 -1.47 3.90
C TYR A 17 4.94 -2.70 3.10
N THR A 18 3.69 -2.68 2.64
CA THR A 18 3.10 -3.77 1.85
C THR A 18 3.85 -3.94 0.52
N GLN A 19 4.26 -2.84 -0.11
CA GLN A 19 5.04 -2.86 -1.35
C GLN A 19 6.46 -3.41 -1.13
N LYS A 20 7.14 -3.07 -0.02
CA LYS A 20 8.45 -3.65 0.33
C LYS A 20 8.37 -5.17 0.53
N LEU A 21 7.31 -5.66 1.18
CA LEU A 21 7.08 -7.10 1.32
C LEU A 21 6.84 -7.78 -0.02
N ALA A 22 6.11 -7.15 -0.94
CA ALA A 22 5.89 -7.68 -2.28
C ALA A 22 7.21 -7.88 -3.05
N HIS A 23 8.11 -6.89 -2.98
CA HIS A 23 9.44 -6.99 -3.60
C HIS A 23 10.29 -8.07 -2.96
N LYS A 24 10.28 -8.19 -1.62
CA LYS A 24 11.01 -9.25 -0.92
C LYS A 24 10.56 -10.64 -1.38
N PHE A 25 9.24 -10.89 -1.42
CA PHE A 25 8.72 -12.18 -1.90
C PHE A 25 9.01 -12.41 -3.39
N TYR A 26 9.08 -11.35 -4.19
CA TYR A 26 9.47 -11.47 -5.60
C TYR A 26 10.93 -11.89 -5.74
N GLN A 27 11.83 -11.32 -4.95
CA GLN A 27 13.26 -11.68 -4.92
C GLN A 27 13.50 -13.10 -4.39
N GLU A 28 12.62 -13.61 -3.53
CA GLU A 28 12.66 -14.99 -3.01
C GLU A 28 12.00 -16.02 -3.94
N ASP A 29 11.68 -15.66 -5.19
CA ASP A 29 10.95 -16.49 -6.17
C ASP A 29 9.55 -16.93 -5.68
N ASN A 30 9.04 -16.30 -4.62
CA ASN A 30 7.74 -16.57 -4.05
C ASN A 30 6.66 -15.72 -4.74
N HIS A 31 6.46 -15.99 -6.02
CA HIS A 31 5.56 -15.21 -6.87
C HIS A 31 4.09 -15.22 -6.40
N LEU A 32 3.64 -16.30 -5.74
CA LEU A 32 2.29 -16.36 -5.17
C LEU A 32 2.11 -15.35 -4.04
N LYS A 33 3.09 -15.22 -3.12
CA LYS A 33 3.02 -14.19 -2.09
C LYS A 33 3.27 -12.81 -2.68
N ALA A 34 4.25 -12.67 -3.56
CA ALA A 34 4.55 -11.39 -4.21
C ALA A 34 3.31 -10.79 -4.89
N SER A 35 2.61 -11.59 -5.71
CA SER A 35 1.39 -11.15 -6.39
C SER A 35 0.28 -10.75 -5.42
N LYS A 36 0.08 -11.50 -4.33
CA LYS A 36 -0.88 -11.15 -3.27
C LYS A 36 -0.55 -9.81 -2.61
N TYR A 37 0.72 -9.58 -2.25
CA TYR A 37 1.14 -8.32 -1.63
C TYR A 37 1.11 -7.14 -2.62
N PHE A 38 1.44 -7.36 -3.90
CA PHE A 38 1.27 -6.34 -4.94
C PHE A 38 -0.20 -5.91 -5.09
N TYR A 39 -1.14 -6.87 -5.08
CA TYR A 39 -2.57 -6.57 -5.13
C TYR A 39 -3.06 -5.79 -3.90
N LEU A 40 -2.55 -6.12 -2.71
CA LEU A 40 -2.88 -5.39 -1.49
C LEU A 40 -2.31 -3.96 -1.52
N ALA A 41 -1.08 -3.79 -2.01
CA ALA A 41 -0.49 -2.48 -2.20
C ALA A 41 -1.28 -1.64 -3.23
N SER A 42 -1.68 -2.22 -4.37
CA SER A 42 -2.46 -1.51 -5.38
C SER A 42 -3.82 -1.03 -4.83
N LYS A 43 -4.54 -1.88 -4.09
CA LYS A 43 -5.79 -1.50 -3.42
C LYS A 43 -5.63 -0.38 -2.40
N SER A 44 -4.53 -0.39 -1.64
CA SER A 44 -4.23 0.68 -0.69
C SER A 44 -3.94 2.00 -1.40
N LYS A 45 -3.20 1.96 -2.52
CA LYS A 45 -2.93 3.12 -3.37
C LYS A 45 -4.19 3.70 -3.98
N GLU A 46 -5.07 2.87 -4.54
CA GLU A 46 -6.37 3.29 -5.09
C GLU A 46 -7.22 4.03 -4.03
N LYS A 47 -7.27 3.51 -2.80
CA LYS A 47 -7.97 4.15 -1.68
C LYS A 47 -7.35 5.46 -1.20
N ILE A 48 -6.06 5.68 -1.43
CA ILE A 48 -5.39 6.96 -1.15
C ILE A 48 -5.77 7.94 -2.26
N LEU A 49 -5.61 7.54 -3.51
CA LEU A 49 -5.93 8.35 -4.69
C LEU A 49 -7.40 8.78 -4.76
N GLU A 50 -8.35 7.89 -4.44
CA GLU A 50 -9.78 8.22 -4.39
C GLU A 50 -10.06 9.30 -3.32
N LYS A 51 -9.40 9.23 -2.16
CA LYS A 51 -9.54 10.23 -1.11
C LYS A 51 -8.87 11.55 -1.42
N GLU A 52 -7.77 11.53 -2.18
CA GLU A 52 -7.08 12.73 -2.64
C GLU A 52 -7.79 13.39 -3.83
N GLY A 53 -8.41 12.60 -4.71
CA GLY A 53 -9.15 13.08 -5.89
C GLY A 53 -10.57 13.57 -5.59
N LEU A 54 -11.13 13.25 -4.43
CA LEU A 54 -12.40 13.80 -3.92
C LEU A 54 -12.22 15.17 -3.24
N LYS A 55 -11.08 15.84 -3.43
CA LYS A 55 -10.72 17.12 -2.81
C LYS A 55 -10.97 18.30 -3.73
#